data_AF-A0A291HLB1-F1
#
_entry.id   AF-A0A291HLB1-F1
#
_cell.length_a   1.000
_cell.length_b   1.000
_cell.length_c   1.000
_cell.angle_alpha   90.00
_cell.angle_beta   90.00
_cell.angle_gamma   90.00
#
_symmetry.space_group_name_H-M   'P 1'
#
loop_
_entity.id
_entity.type
_entity.pdbx_description
1 polymer ?
#
loop_
_entity_poly.entity_id
_entity_poly.type
_entity_poly.pdbx_seq_one_letter_code
_entity_poly.pdbx_strand_id
1 'polypeptide(L)' 'MKDYHITHHAAERYRERRCRHPLYITADLSRARPATKGKLRKARRWPRAGQRLLITPDGFAFVAAGAVIVTCFPLGG' A
#
# COMPACT_ATOMS: atom_id res chain seq x y z
N MET A 1 -6.84 15.06 1.05
CA MET A 1 -6.36 13.67 1.27
C MET A 1 -7.54 12.76 0.99
N LYS A 2 -7.36 11.62 0.31
CA LYS A 2 -8.47 10.65 0.26
C LYS A 2 -8.46 9.90 1.58
N ASP A 3 -9.54 9.99 2.35
CA ASP A 3 -9.75 9.16 3.53
C ASP A 3 -9.89 7.71 3.08
N TYR A 4 -8.88 6.93 3.38
CA TYR A 4 -8.85 5.51 3.06
C TYR A 4 -9.40 4.73 4.25
N HIS A 5 -10.38 3.87 4.01
CA HIS A 5 -10.82 2.87 4.98
C HIS A 5 -9.82 1.72 5.01
N ILE A 6 -9.32 1.37 6.19
CA ILE A 6 -8.27 0.38 6.37
C ILE A 6 -8.90 -0.88 6.93
N THR A 7 -8.82 -1.97 6.18
CA THR A 7 -9.36 -3.26 6.66
C THR A 7 -8.50 -3.81 7.80
N HIS A 8 -9.11 -4.62 8.67
CA HIS A 8 -8.38 -5.35 9.72
C HIS A 8 -7.21 -6.15 9.14
N HIS A 9 -7.45 -6.84 8.03
CA HIS A 9 -6.43 -7.60 7.32
C HIS A 9 -5.24 -6.72 6.89
N ALA A 10 -5.50 -5.52 6.36
CA ALA A 10 -4.44 -4.59 5.99
C ALA A 10 -3.64 -4.12 7.21
N ALA A 11 -4.29 -3.84 8.34
CA ALA A 11 -3.63 -3.44 9.58
C ALA A 11 -2.74 -4.55 10.16
N GLU A 12 -3.21 -5.81 10.15
CA GLU A 12 -2.42 -6.97 10.56
C GLU A 12 -1.19 -7.14 9.66
N ARG A 13 -1.37 -7.15 8.33
CA ARG A 13 -0.24 -7.24 7.39
C ARG A 13 0.73 -6.08 7.52
N TYR A 14 0.24 -4.88 7.85
CA TYR A 14 1.11 -3.73 8.09
C TYR A 14 1.99 -3.96 9.32
N ARG A 15 1.39 -4.39 10.44
CA ARG A 15 2.13 -4.70 11.67
C ARG A 15 3.18 -5.79 11.43
N GLU A 16 2.79 -6.87 10.75
CA GLU A 16 3.69 -8.00 10.45
C GLU A 16 4.85 -7.60 9.53
N ARG A 17 4.58 -6.83 8.46
CA ARG A 17 5.55 -6.63 7.37
C ARG A 17 6.32 -5.32 7.46
N ARG A 18 5.75 -4.30 8.09
CA ARG A 18 6.42 -3.03 8.37
C ARG A 18 7.08 -3.04 9.75
N CYS A 19 6.74 -4.01 10.61
CA CYS A 19 7.16 -4.07 12.01
C CYS A 19 6.88 -2.77 12.77
N ARG A 20 5.77 -2.10 12.44
CA ARG A 20 5.35 -0.83 13.03
C ARG A 20 3.95 -0.94 13.60
N HIS A 21 3.66 -0.08 14.57
CA HIS A 21 2.32 0.02 15.12
C HIS A 21 1.32 0.43 14.01
N PRO A 22 0.12 -0.18 13.91
CA PRO A 22 -0.86 0.13 12.88
C PRO A 22 -1.25 1.60 12.78
N LEU A 23 -1.16 2.37 13.86
CA LEU A 23 -1.45 3.81 13.87
C LEU A 23 -0.61 4.61 12.85
N TYR A 24 0.58 4.13 12.46
CA TYR A 24 1.44 4.79 11.48
C TYR A 24 0.99 4.59 10.02
N ILE A 25 0.02 3.72 9.77
CA ILE A 25 -0.42 3.40 8.42
C ILE A 25 -0.97 4.62 7.67
N THR A 26 -1.67 5.52 8.37
CA THR A 26 -2.24 6.75 7.78
C THR A 26 -1.13 7.72 7.39
N ALA A 27 -0.07 7.81 8.20
CA ALA A 27 1.13 8.58 7.90
C ALA A 27 1.97 7.97 6.75
N ASP A 28 1.92 6.65 6.54
CA ASP A 28 2.54 6.04 5.36
C ASP A 28 1.68 6.25 4.12
N LEU A 29 0.36 6.13 4.23
CA LEU A 29 -0.59 6.39 3.15
C LEU A 29 -0.55 7.84 2.67
N SER A 30 -0.31 8.81 3.55
CA SER A 30 -0.14 10.24 3.19
C SER A 30 1.02 10.47 2.22
N ARG A 31 2.09 9.70 2.42
CA ARG A 31 3.33 9.73 1.64
C ARG A 31 3.26 8.83 0.41
N ALA A 32 2.36 7.86 0.41
CA ALA A 32 2.18 6.96 -0.71
C ALA A 32 1.65 7.70 -1.95
N ARG A 33 2.15 7.29 -3.12
CA ARG A 33 1.71 7.81 -4.42
C ARG A 33 1.30 6.66 -5.32
N PRO A 34 0.30 6.84 -6.20
CA PRO A 34 -0.07 5.83 -7.17
C PRO A 34 1.15 5.33 -7.95
N ALA A 35 1.29 4.01 -8.06
CA ALA A 35 2.37 3.41 -8.82
C ALA A 35 2.25 3.77 -10.30
N THR A 36 3.35 4.25 -10.89
CA THR A 36 3.46 4.42 -12.33
C THR A 36 3.63 3.06 -13.02
N LYS A 37 3.30 2.98 -14.32
CA LYS A 37 3.50 1.76 -15.13
C LYS A 37 4.93 1.22 -15.02
N GLY A 38 5.93 2.12 -15.00
CA GLY A 38 7.35 1.76 -14.82
C GLY A 38 7.62 1.11 -13.46
N LYS A 39 7.08 1.66 -12.36
CA LYS A 39 7.23 1.05 -11.03
C LYS A 39 6.54 -0.31 -10.93
N LEU A 40 5.37 -0.48 -11.53
CA LEU A 40 4.67 -1.77 -11.58
C LEU A 40 5.49 -2.83 -12.32
N ARG A 41 6.08 -2.45 -13.47
CA ARG A 41 6.99 -3.33 -14.21
C ARG A 41 8.22 -3.71 -13.39
N LYS A 42 8.89 -2.75 -12.74
CA LYS A 42 10.06 -3.01 -11.88
C LYS A 42 9.71 -3.95 -10.74
N ALA A 43 8.56 -3.74 -10.10
CA ALA A 43 8.05 -4.57 -9.02
C ALA A 43 7.56 -5.96 -9.47
N ARG A 44 7.45 -6.22 -10.79
CA ARG A 44 6.79 -7.39 -11.38
C ARG A 44 5.42 -7.68 -10.74
N ARG A 45 4.71 -6.63 -10.33
CA ARG A 45 3.42 -6.71 -9.64
C ARG A 45 2.41 -5.83 -10.34
N TRP A 46 1.30 -6.43 -10.73
CA TRP A 46 0.16 -5.75 -11.30
C TRP A 46 -1.01 -5.84 -10.34
N PRO A 47 -1.66 -4.72 -9.98
CA PRO A 47 -2.91 -4.77 -9.22
C PRO A 47 -3.99 -5.47 -10.06
N ARG A 48 -4.94 -6.13 -9.40
CA ARG A 48 -6.09 -6.74 -10.08
C ARG A 48 -7.00 -5.65 -10.68
N ALA A 49 -7.92 -6.03 -11.56
CA ALA A 49 -8.94 -5.12 -12.07
C ALA A 49 -9.68 -4.42 -10.92
N GLY A 50 -9.86 -3.10 -11.03
CA GLY A 50 -10.46 -2.26 -9.97
C GLY A 50 -9.53 -1.93 -8.79
N GLN A 51 -8.30 -2.45 -8.77
CA GLN A 51 -7.32 -2.14 -7.72
C GLN A 51 -6.23 -1.18 -8.21
N ARG A 52 -5.59 -0.51 -7.26
CA ARG A 52 -4.46 0.40 -7.47
C ARG A 52 -3.36 0.09 -6.47
N LEU A 53 -2.12 0.15 -6.91
CA LEU A 53 -0.97 0.14 -6.00
C LEU A 53 -0.63 1.58 -5.61
N LEU A 54 -0.49 1.84 -4.32
CA LEU A 54 0.09 3.07 -3.77
C LEU A 54 1.45 2.71 -3.19
N ILE A 55 2.50 3.46 -3.52
CA ILE A 55 3.87 3.14 -3.13
C ILE A 55 4.45 4.31 -2.35
N THR A 56 5.00 4.03 -1.18
CA THR A 56 5.73 4.99 -0.35
C THR A 56 7.14 5.24 -0.90
N PRO A 57 7.81 6.34 -0.50
CA PRO A 57 9.17 6.64 -0.95
C PRO A 57 10.18 5.54 -0.63
N ASP A 58 9.99 4.87 0.51
CA ASP A 58 10.84 3.79 1.03
C ASP A 58 10.46 2.39 0.50
N GLY A 59 9.63 2.32 -0.54
CA GLY A 59 9.36 1.08 -1.26
C GLY A 59 8.29 0.19 -0.63
N PHE A 60 7.52 0.67 0.33
CA PHE A 60 6.36 -0.06 0.85
C PHE A 60 5.12 0.19 -0.03
N ALA A 61 4.35 -0.86 -0.30
CA ALA A 61 3.19 -0.80 -1.19
C ALA A 61 1.89 -1.12 -0.45
N PHE A 62 0.86 -0.34 -0.76
CA PHE A 62 -0.52 -0.57 -0.36
C PHE A 62 -1.36 -0.91 -1.57
N VAL A 63 -2.29 -1.84 -1.42
CA VAL A 63 -3.29 -2.16 -2.44
C VAL A 63 -4.60 -1.51 -2.04
N ALA A 64 -5.08 -0.61 -2.90
CA ALA A 64 -6.35 0.09 -2.73
C ALA A 64 -7.39 -0.43 -3.73
N ALA A 65 -8.59 -0.78 -3.26
CA ALA A 65 -9.77 -1.00 -4.07
C ALA A 65 -10.74 0.16 -3.81
N GLY A 66 -10.82 1.11 -4.74
CA GLY A 66 -11.51 2.39 -4.49
C GLY A 66 -10.87 3.17 -3.34
N ALA A 67 -11.63 3.41 -2.27
CA ALA A 67 -11.18 4.06 -1.03
C ALA A 67 -10.83 3.06 0.09
N VAL A 68 -10.71 1.77 -0.21
CA VAL A 68 -10.44 0.73 0.80
C VAL A 68 -9.02 0.17 0.62
N ILE A 69 -8.22 0.14 1.69
CA ILE A 69 -6.93 -0.54 1.72
C ILE A 69 -7.15 -2.00 2.12
N VAL A 70 -6.91 -2.89 1.16
CA VAL A 70 -7.17 -4.33 1.30
C VAL A 70 -5.96 -5.10 1.81
N THR A 71 -4.74 -4.68 1.46
CA THR A 71 -3.49 -5.31 1.94
C THR A 71 -2.29 -4.38 1.70
N CYS A 72 -1.13 -4.74 2.27
CA CYS A 72 0.12 -4.02 2.06
C CYS A 72 1.35 -4.94 2.18
N PHE A 73 2.47 -4.56 1.56
CA PHE A 73 3.70 -5.35 1.52
C PHE A 73 4.91 -4.49 1.14
N PRO A 74 6.14 -4.88 1.54
CA PRO A 74 7.34 -4.29 0.98
C PRO A 74 7.49 -4.69 -0.49
N LEU A 75 7.89 -3.74 -1.34
CA LEU A 75 8.46 -4.06 -2.63
C LEU A 75 9.92 -4.43 -2.39
N GLY A 76 10.32 -5.63 -2.82
CA GLY A 76 11.72 -6.04 -2.74
C GLY A 76 12.63 -5.03 -3.46
N GLY A 77 13.80 -4.79 -2.88
CA GLY A 77 14.93 -4.14 -3.55
C GLY A 77 15.47 -5.02 -4.67
#